data_AF-A0A968SJ39-F1
#
_entry.id   AF-A0A968SJ39-F1
#
_cell.length_a   1.000
_cell.length_b   1.000
_cell.length_c   1.000
_cell.angle_alpha   90.00
_cell.angle_beta   90.00
_cell.angle_gamma   90.00
#
_symmetry.space_group_name_H-M   'P 1'
#
loop_
_entity.id
_entity.type
_entity.pdbx_description
1 polymer ?
#
loop_
_entity_poly.entity_id
_entity_poly.type
_entity_poly.pdbx_seq_one_letter_code
_entity_poly.pdbx_strand_id
1 'polypeptide(L)'
;MAPEKDPQDKSSPETPKGFGKPTRPVKKPPTAAAKKRKVAEKKYENLQGDGYPEFNIYVRLPEKPENWLPVGSMAVKRSGVINQAIFQNEADLLKGAMRVFPRLAKRQEELEYGYRLKDKAFQDEPIQLAQRPQPSAIAGLMAKIQGLFSRKN
;
A
#
# COMPACT_ATOMS: atom_id res chain seq x y z
N MET A 1 0.05 19.52 -67.09
CA MET A 1 0.13 19.47 -65.62
C MET A 1 1.53 19.88 -65.22
N ALA A 2 1.72 21.15 -64.87
CA ALA A 2 2.94 21.73 -64.30
C ALA A 2 2.46 22.83 -63.32
N PRO A 3 3.33 23.42 -62.49
CA PRO A 3 4.28 22.85 -61.52
C PRO A 3 4.08 23.50 -60.12
N GLU A 4 5.07 23.31 -59.23
CA GLU A 4 5.48 24.28 -58.19
C GLU A 4 4.71 24.29 -56.85
N LYS A 5 5.43 23.97 -55.75
CA LYS A 5 5.86 24.95 -54.73
C LYS A 5 6.85 24.31 -53.73
N ASP A 6 8.09 24.78 -53.80
CA ASP A 6 8.97 25.07 -52.66
C ASP A 6 9.20 26.61 -52.70
N PRO A 7 9.73 27.36 -51.69
CA PRO A 7 10.43 26.95 -50.46
C PRO A 7 10.16 27.85 -49.19
N GLN A 8 10.87 27.53 -48.08
CA GLN A 8 11.34 28.40 -46.97
C GLN A 8 10.35 29.06 -45.98
N ASP A 9 10.46 28.67 -44.69
CA ASP A 9 10.84 29.66 -43.67
C ASP A 9 11.74 29.04 -42.60
N LYS A 10 12.70 29.87 -42.19
CA LYS A 10 13.82 29.65 -41.30
C LYS A 10 13.34 29.83 -39.86
N SER A 11 13.69 28.91 -38.98
CA SER A 11 14.15 29.24 -37.62
C SER A 11 14.45 27.97 -36.82
N SER A 12 15.72 27.59 -36.76
CA SER A 12 16.24 27.35 -35.41
C SER A 12 16.19 28.69 -34.68
N PRO A 13 15.90 28.71 -33.37
CA PRO A 13 17.04 29.04 -32.54
C PRO A 13 17.07 28.28 -31.19
N GLU A 14 18.29 27.90 -30.82
CA GLU A 14 18.85 27.85 -29.47
C GLU A 14 18.47 26.70 -28.52
N THR A 15 19.25 25.63 -28.62
CA THR A 15 19.61 24.85 -27.43
C THR A 15 20.27 25.76 -26.38
N PRO A 16 19.77 25.86 -25.14
CA PRO A 16 20.55 26.46 -24.08
C PRO A 16 21.77 25.56 -23.82
N LYS A 17 22.95 26.11 -24.11
CA LYS A 17 24.27 25.55 -23.84
C LYS A 17 24.49 25.53 -22.31
N GLY A 18 24.00 24.49 -21.66
CA GLY A 18 24.14 24.28 -20.21
C GLY A 18 24.27 22.79 -19.87
N PHE A 19 25.37 22.45 -19.19
CA PHE A 19 25.67 21.17 -18.55
C PHE A 19 25.71 19.90 -19.44
N GLY A 20 26.83 19.73 -20.15
CA GLY A 20 27.32 18.41 -20.59
C GLY A 20 26.62 17.81 -21.82
N LYS A 21 27.31 16.91 -22.52
CA LYS A 21 26.77 16.16 -23.67
C LYS A 21 25.50 15.41 -23.21
N PRO A 22 24.42 15.34 -24.01
CA PRO A 22 23.26 14.52 -23.70
C PRO A 22 23.67 13.06 -23.73
N THR A 23 24.19 12.54 -22.63
CA THR A 23 24.25 11.12 -22.38
C THR A 23 22.80 10.67 -22.36
N ARG A 24 22.36 9.92 -23.39
CA ARG A 24 21.07 9.22 -23.37
C ARG A 24 20.91 8.63 -21.96
N PRO A 25 19.88 8.99 -21.19
CA PRO A 25 19.70 8.45 -19.86
C PRO A 25 19.57 6.95 -20.02
N VAL A 26 20.63 6.22 -19.67
CA VAL A 26 20.59 4.76 -19.58
C VAL A 26 19.49 4.47 -18.58
N LYS A 27 18.37 3.92 -19.04
CA LYS A 27 17.23 3.59 -18.19
C LYS A 27 17.76 2.66 -17.11
N LYS A 28 17.99 3.21 -15.91
CA LYS A 28 18.47 2.44 -14.77
C LYS A 28 17.48 1.29 -14.55
N PRO A 29 17.95 0.04 -14.41
CA PRO A 29 17.05 -1.06 -14.16
C PRO A 29 16.19 -0.75 -12.93
N PRO A 30 14.90 -1.11 -12.93
CA PRO A 30 14.00 -0.80 -11.84
C PRO A 30 14.57 -1.39 -10.55
N THR A 31 14.72 -0.54 -9.54
CA THR A 31 15.16 -0.93 -8.20
C THR A 31 14.21 -1.96 -7.61
N ALA A 32 14.67 -2.74 -6.62
CA ALA A 32 13.81 -3.72 -5.93
C ALA A 32 12.51 -3.07 -5.41
N ALA A 33 12.57 -1.82 -4.95
CA ALA A 33 11.41 -1.04 -4.55
C ALA A 33 10.46 -0.74 -5.73
N ALA A 34 10.98 -0.40 -6.91
CA ALA A 34 10.16 -0.17 -8.11
C ALA A 34 9.49 -1.46 -8.61
N LYS A 35 10.16 -2.62 -8.48
CA LYS A 35 9.55 -3.93 -8.79
C LYS A 35 8.42 -4.26 -7.81
N LYS A 36 8.63 -4.04 -6.49
CA LYS A 36 7.59 -4.23 -5.48
C LYS A 36 6.36 -3.35 -5.73
N ARG A 37 6.58 -2.08 -6.10
CA ARG A 37 5.49 -1.17 -6.48
C ARG A 37 4.70 -1.69 -7.67
N LYS A 38 5.37 -2.09 -8.76
CA LYS A 38 4.67 -2.66 -9.94
C LYS A 38 3.91 -3.95 -9.62
N VAL A 39 4.43 -4.78 -8.71
CA VAL A 39 3.71 -5.98 -8.26
C VAL A 39 2.49 -5.61 -7.43
N ALA A 40 2.61 -4.61 -6.55
CA ALA A 40 1.48 -4.09 -5.78
C ALA A 40 0.43 -3.44 -6.67
N GLU A 41 0.84 -2.65 -7.66
CA GLU A 41 -0.03 -2.03 -8.69
C GLU A 41 -0.78 -3.12 -9.47
N LYS A 42 -0.08 -4.12 -10.02
CA LYS A 42 -0.74 -5.24 -10.72
C LYS A 42 -1.71 -6.02 -9.83
N LYS A 43 -1.36 -6.23 -8.56
CA LYS A 43 -2.25 -6.88 -7.61
C LYS A 43 -3.49 -6.01 -7.37
N TYR A 44 -3.32 -4.70 -7.22
CA TYR A 44 -4.43 -3.76 -7.04
C TYR A 44 -5.33 -3.73 -8.27
N GLU A 45 -4.76 -3.63 -9.47
CA GLU A 45 -5.50 -3.65 -10.74
C GLU A 45 -6.28 -4.96 -10.93
N ASN A 46 -5.66 -6.12 -10.65
CA ASN A 46 -6.36 -7.40 -10.71
C ASN A 46 -7.49 -7.46 -9.68
N LEU A 47 -7.24 -7.00 -8.45
CA LEU A 47 -8.26 -7.03 -7.41
C LEU A 47 -9.43 -6.09 -7.69
N GLN A 48 -9.16 -4.94 -8.31
CA GLN A 48 -10.17 -3.99 -8.75
C GLN A 48 -10.98 -4.56 -9.93
N GLY A 49 -10.33 -5.24 -10.88
CA GLY A 49 -10.98 -5.92 -12.00
C GLY A 49 -11.88 -7.08 -11.59
N ASP A 50 -11.51 -7.78 -10.51
CA ASP A 50 -12.28 -8.88 -9.93
C ASP A 50 -13.43 -8.41 -9.00
N GLY A 51 -13.59 -7.10 -8.79
CA GLY A 51 -14.65 -6.52 -7.95
C GLY A 51 -14.46 -6.78 -6.46
N TYR A 52 -13.23 -7.03 -6.01
CA TYR A 52 -12.96 -7.27 -4.59
C TYR A 52 -13.11 -5.99 -3.75
N PRO A 53 -13.56 -6.11 -2.49
CA PRO A 53 -13.76 -4.96 -1.62
C PRO A 53 -12.43 -4.24 -1.38
N GLU A 54 -12.44 -2.94 -1.70
CA GLU A 54 -11.38 -2.02 -1.37
C GLU A 54 -11.60 -1.44 0.02
N PHE A 55 -10.54 -1.36 0.81
CA PHE A 55 -10.56 -0.78 2.15
C PHE A 55 -9.61 0.41 2.21
N ASN A 56 -10.07 1.52 2.79
CA ASN A 56 -9.20 2.59 3.23
C ASN A 56 -8.63 2.24 4.60
N ILE A 57 -7.32 2.39 4.73
CA ILE A 57 -6.57 2.12 5.95
C ILE A 57 -6.24 3.45 6.62
N TYR A 58 -6.49 3.50 7.92
CA TYR A 58 -6.24 4.64 8.78
C TYR A 58 -5.35 4.22 9.94
N VAL A 59 -4.62 5.19 10.49
CA VAL A 59 -3.88 5.03 11.74
C VAL A 59 -4.29 6.13 12.70
N ARG A 60 -4.30 5.82 13.99
CA ARG A 60 -4.51 6.82 15.03
C ARG A 60 -3.56 6.59 16.20
N LEU A 61 -3.43 7.61 17.02
CA LEU A 61 -2.79 7.51 18.32
C LEU A 61 -3.87 7.20 19.37
N PRO A 62 -3.60 6.33 20.34
CA PRO A 62 -4.57 5.96 21.39
C PRO A 62 -4.97 7.18 22.24
N GLU A 63 -4.09 8.17 22.38
CA GLU A 63 -4.38 9.45 23.05
C GLU A 63 -5.44 10.31 22.34
N LYS A 64 -5.68 10.07 21.04
CA LYS A 64 -6.62 10.84 20.22
C LYS A 64 -7.47 9.90 19.35
N PRO A 65 -8.45 9.21 19.95
CA PRO A 65 -9.22 8.15 19.29
C PRO A 65 -10.03 8.65 18.09
N GLU A 66 -10.37 9.94 18.05
CA GLU A 66 -11.13 10.57 16.97
C GLU A 66 -10.27 10.95 15.76
N ASN A 67 -8.95 11.06 15.95
CA ASN A 67 -8.04 11.58 14.93
C ASN A 67 -7.47 10.47 14.06
N TRP A 68 -8.28 10.01 13.10
CA TRP A 68 -7.90 9.04 12.09
C TRP A 68 -7.09 9.69 10.96
N LEU A 69 -5.87 9.20 10.78
CA LEU A 69 -4.95 9.66 9.74
C LEU A 69 -4.95 8.66 8.57
N PRO A 70 -5.30 9.09 7.34
CA PRO A 70 -5.30 8.21 6.19
C PRO A 70 -3.86 7.86 5.81
N VAL A 71 -3.56 6.56 5.79
CA VAL A 71 -2.22 6.04 5.43
C VAL A 71 -2.18 5.40 4.06
N GLY A 72 -3.30 4.88 3.60
CA GLY A 72 -3.40 4.28 2.26
C GLY A 72 -4.71 3.52 2.08
N SER A 73 -4.78 2.78 0.97
CA SER A 73 -5.89 1.88 0.66
C SER A 73 -5.36 0.51 0.26
N MET A 74 -6.11 -0.53 0.58
CA MET A 74 -5.78 -1.91 0.27
C MET A 74 -7.01 -2.67 -0.20
N ALA A 75 -6.88 -3.34 -1.34
CA ALA A 75 -7.87 -4.31 -1.80
C ALA A 75 -7.56 -5.69 -1.21
N VAL A 76 -8.57 -6.40 -0.70
CA VAL A 76 -8.39 -7.76 -0.18
C VAL A 76 -9.45 -8.68 -0.75
N LYS A 77 -9.07 -9.96 -0.97
CA LYS A 77 -9.95 -10.97 -1.55
C LYS A 77 -11.19 -11.29 -0.70
N ARG A 78 -11.08 -11.13 0.63
CA ARG A 78 -12.16 -11.41 1.59
C ARG A 78 -12.06 -10.43 2.76
N SER A 79 -13.18 -9.83 3.17
CA SER A 79 -13.22 -8.90 4.30
C SER A 79 -12.63 -9.50 5.58
N GLY A 80 -12.88 -10.79 5.86
CA GLY A 80 -12.37 -11.47 7.05
C GLY A 80 -10.83 -11.61 7.16
N VAL A 81 -10.07 -11.37 6.08
CA VAL A 81 -8.60 -11.42 6.12
C VAL A 81 -7.95 -10.04 6.18
N ILE A 82 -8.73 -8.95 6.24
CA ILE A 82 -8.21 -7.59 6.24
C ILE A 82 -7.30 -7.32 7.44
N ASN A 83 -7.69 -7.79 8.63
CA ASN A 83 -6.89 -7.69 9.84
C ASN A 83 -5.49 -8.27 9.62
N GLN A 84 -5.42 -9.51 9.13
CA GLN A 84 -4.16 -10.16 8.86
C GLN A 84 -3.36 -9.45 7.76
N ALA A 85 -4.01 -8.98 6.69
CA ALA A 85 -3.36 -8.27 5.60
C ALA A 85 -2.75 -6.93 6.03
N ILE A 86 -3.41 -6.19 6.93
CA ILE A 86 -2.90 -4.95 7.52
C ILE A 86 -1.61 -5.25 8.29
N PHE A 87 -1.63 -6.21 9.21
CA PHE A 87 -0.45 -6.54 10.03
C PHE A 87 0.69 -7.19 9.20
N GLN A 88 0.38 -7.92 8.12
CA GLN A 88 1.39 -8.43 7.20
C GLN A 88 2.12 -7.31 6.42
N ASN A 89 1.41 -6.22 6.12
CA ASN A 89 1.97 -5.06 5.40
C ASN A 89 2.23 -3.86 6.32
N GLU A 90 2.29 -4.10 7.63
CA GLU A 90 2.41 -3.05 8.65
C GLU A 90 3.62 -2.15 8.40
N ALA A 91 4.77 -2.75 8.05
CA ALA A 91 5.99 -2.00 7.76
C ALA A 91 5.85 -1.03 6.57
N ASP A 92 5.13 -1.43 5.52
CA ASP A 92 4.89 -0.57 4.34
C ASP A 92 3.86 0.53 4.67
N LEU A 93 2.83 0.20 5.47
CA LEU A 93 1.85 1.16 5.98
C LEU A 93 2.51 2.20 6.90
N LEU A 94 3.35 1.77 7.85
CA LEU A 94 4.14 2.64 8.72
C LEU A 94 5.06 3.54 7.90
N LYS A 95 5.74 2.99 6.90
CA LYS A 95 6.59 3.82 6.02
C LYS A 95 5.77 4.88 5.27
N GLY A 96 4.57 4.54 4.81
CA GLY A 96 3.61 5.47 4.23
C GLY A 96 3.18 6.54 5.23
N ALA A 97 2.77 6.11 6.43
CA ALA A 97 2.40 6.96 7.56
C ALA A 97 3.51 7.95 7.86
N MET A 98 4.74 7.47 7.88
CA MET A 98 5.88 8.28 8.26
C MET A 98 6.28 9.30 7.22
N ARG A 99 6.04 8.98 5.96
CA ARG A 99 6.26 9.89 4.84
C ARG A 99 5.27 11.05 4.86
N VAL A 100 4.01 10.78 5.22
CA VAL A 100 2.96 11.80 5.25
C VAL A 100 2.95 12.55 6.59
N PHE A 101 3.19 11.84 7.68
CA PHE A 101 3.09 12.32 9.06
C PHE A 101 4.37 11.99 9.85
N PRO A 102 5.46 12.77 9.68
CA PRO A 102 6.75 12.57 10.37
C PRO A 102 6.64 12.57 11.91
N ARG A 103 5.56 13.12 12.46
CA ARG A 103 5.29 13.18 13.91
C ARG A 103 4.99 11.81 14.53
N LEU A 104 4.55 10.84 13.73
CA LEU A 104 4.18 9.51 14.23
C LEU A 104 5.40 8.60 14.48
N ALA A 105 6.61 8.99 14.05
CA ALA A 105 7.81 8.11 14.08
C ALA A 105 8.19 7.74 15.50
N LYS A 106 8.00 8.68 16.41
CA LYS A 106 8.32 8.52 17.83
C LYS A 106 7.35 7.58 18.55
N ARG A 107 6.17 7.35 17.99
CA ARG A 107 5.06 6.58 18.59
C ARG A 107 4.53 5.50 17.65
N GLN A 108 5.38 4.99 16.76
CA GLN A 108 4.99 4.01 15.74
C GLN A 108 4.47 2.69 16.34
N GLU A 109 4.98 2.30 17.51
CA GLU A 109 4.63 1.06 18.20
C GLU A 109 3.28 1.13 18.92
N GLU A 110 2.82 2.36 19.20
CA GLU A 110 1.55 2.64 19.88
C GLU A 110 0.41 2.90 18.90
N LEU A 111 0.67 2.85 17.58
CA LEU A 111 -0.34 3.16 16.58
C LEU A 111 -1.41 2.07 16.50
N GLU A 112 -2.66 2.52 16.52
CA GLU A 112 -3.80 1.67 16.23
C GLU A 112 -4.15 1.79 14.76
N TYR A 113 -4.38 0.64 14.13
CA TYR A 113 -4.80 0.57 12.75
C TYR A 113 -6.32 0.46 12.68
N GLY A 114 -6.90 1.16 11.72
CA GLY A 114 -8.31 1.08 11.41
C GLY A 114 -8.53 0.88 9.92
N TYR A 115 -9.65 0.28 9.56
CA TYR A 115 -10.04 0.12 8.17
C TYR A 115 -11.51 0.46 7.97
N ARG A 116 -11.83 0.89 6.75
CA ARG A 116 -13.21 1.16 6.31
C ARG A 116 -13.36 0.77 4.86
N LEU A 117 -14.51 0.24 4.47
CA LEU A 117 -14.81 -0.03 3.06
C LEU A 117 -14.73 1.28 2.26
N LYS A 118 -14.11 1.23 1.10
CA LYS A 118 -14.01 2.34 0.13
C LYS A 118 -15.20 2.33 -0.84
N ASP A 119 -16.34 1.84 -0.38
CA ASP A 119 -17.60 1.89 -1.11
C ASP A 119 -18.37 3.15 -0.68
N LYS A 120 -19.07 3.79 -1.63
CA LYS A 120 -19.82 5.03 -1.38
C LYS A 120 -20.88 4.85 -0.31
N ALA A 121 -21.48 3.67 -0.21
CA ALA A 121 -22.48 3.36 0.81
C ALA A 121 -21.89 3.27 2.24
N PHE A 122 -20.56 3.13 2.35
CA PHE A 122 -19.86 2.86 3.61
C PHE A 122 -18.94 4.02 4.03
N GLN A 123 -19.07 5.19 3.40
CA GLN A 123 -18.29 6.38 3.77
C GLN A 123 -18.74 6.97 5.11
N ASP A 124 -20.00 6.75 5.48
CA ASP A 124 -20.56 7.16 6.78
C ASP A 124 -20.31 6.13 7.89
N GLU A 125 -19.82 4.93 7.55
CA GLU A 125 -19.54 3.92 8.56
C GLU A 125 -18.33 4.30 9.43
N PRO A 126 -18.39 3.97 10.73
CA PRO A 126 -17.26 4.18 11.63
C PRO A 126 -16.07 3.32 11.20
N ILE A 127 -14.87 3.86 11.40
CA ILE A 127 -13.63 3.13 11.10
C ILE A 127 -13.50 1.95 12.07
N GLN A 128 -13.39 0.74 11.52
CA GLN A 128 -13.27 -0.48 12.29
C GLN A 128 -11.81 -0.67 12.72
N LEU A 129 -11.59 -0.92 14.01
CA LEU A 129 -10.26 -1.18 14.55
C LEU A 129 -9.74 -2.54 14.07
N ALA A 130 -8.54 -2.56 13.50
CA ALA A 130 -7.87 -3.78 13.13
C ALA A 130 -7.32 -4.47 14.37
N GLN A 131 -7.83 -5.68 14.65
CA GLN A 131 -7.32 -6.49 15.74
C GLN A 131 -6.24 -7.43 15.24
N ARG A 132 -5.11 -7.52 15.96
CA ARG A 132 -4.09 -8.52 15.65
C ARG A 132 -4.74 -9.91 15.76
N PRO A 133 -4.63 -10.78 14.74
CA PRO A 133 -5.13 -12.13 14.84
C PRO A 133 -4.32 -12.85 15.91
N GLN A 134 -4.85 -12.89 17.13
CA GLN A 134 -4.24 -13.66 18.20
C GLN A 134 -4.37 -15.13 17.83
N PRO A 135 -3.28 -15.92 17.81
CA PRO A 135 -3.41 -17.36 17.70
C PRO A 135 -4.22 -17.80 18.92
N SER A 136 -5.45 -18.27 18.68
CA SER A 136 -6.40 -18.62 19.73
C SER A 136 -5.70 -19.51 20.76
N ALA A 137 -5.73 -19.12 22.04
CA ALA A 137 -5.16 -19.90 23.14
C ALA A 137 -5.68 -21.36 23.18
N ILE A 138 -6.81 -21.63 22.54
CA ILE A 138 -7.43 -22.95 22.34
C ILE A 138 -6.51 -23.90 21.54
N ALA A 139 -5.78 -23.39 20.54
CA ALA A 139 -4.86 -24.21 19.74
C ALA A 139 -3.68 -24.74 20.58
N GLY A 140 -3.18 -23.92 21.52
CA GLY A 140 -2.12 -24.33 22.45
C GLY A 140 -2.58 -25.35 23.49
N LEU A 141 -3.85 -25.27 23.92
CA LEU A 141 -4.43 -26.22 24.87
C LEU A 141 -4.67 -27.60 24.23
N MET A 142 -5.16 -27.64 22.99
CA MET A 142 -5.39 -28.90 22.24
C MET A 142 -4.09 -29.65 21.92
N ALA A 143 -3.02 -28.93 21.56
CA ALA A 143 -1.70 -29.54 21.31
C ALA A 143 -1.11 -30.21 22.57
N LYS A 144 -1.41 -29.66 23.75
CA LYS A 144 -0.92 -30.17 25.04
C LYS A 144 -1.67 -31.43 25.51
N ILE A 145 -2.96 -31.54 25.17
CA ILE A 145 -3.79 -32.72 25.49
C ILE A 145 -3.43 -33.90 24.56
N GLN A 146 -3.17 -33.63 23.27
CA GLN A 146 -2.79 -34.68 22.32
C GLN A 146 -1.39 -35.26 22.60
N GLY A 147 -0.44 -34.43 23.04
CA GLY A 147 0.89 -34.88 23.46
C GLY A 147 0.89 -35.74 24.73
N LEU A 148 -0.13 -35.61 25.59
CA LEU A 148 -0.25 -36.39 26.83
C LEU A 148 -0.83 -37.79 26.58
N PHE A 149 -1.67 -37.95 25.55
CA PHE A 149 -2.30 -39.23 25.21
C PHE A 149 -1.42 -40.13 24.34
N SER A 150 -0.41 -39.59 23.65
CA SER A 150 0.50 -40.36 22.78
C SER A 150 1.71 -40.97 23.50
N ARG A 151 1.85 -40.79 24.82
CA ARG A 151 3.00 -41.26 25.62
C ARG A 151 2.71 -42.54 26.42
N LYS A 152 1.64 -43.24 26.08
CA LYS A 152 1.27 -44.53 26.69
C LYS A 152 0.84 -45.51 25.59
N ASN A 153 1.81 -45.93 24.79
CA ASN A 153 1.85 -47.24 24.14
C ASN A 153 3.31 -47.57 23.83
#